data_AF-A0A1L9SK08-F1
#
_entry.id   AF-A0A1L9SK08-F1
#
_cell.length_a   1.000
_cell.length_b   1.000
_cell.length_c   1.000
_cell.angle_alpha   90.00
_cell.angle_beta   90.00
_cell.angle_gamma   90.00
#
_symmetry.space_group_name_H-M   'P 1'
#
loop_
_entity.id
_entity.type
_entity.pdbx_description
1 polymer ?
#
loop_
_entity_poly.entity_id
_entity_poly.type
_entity_poly.pdbx_seq_one_letter_code
_entity_poly.pdbx_strand_id
1 'polypeptide(L)'
;MNGPLPSQRVFLSQLSSLPADTKVRFLGCVSAYHVSTGHLILQHNFSRKNGDPTIVSVDINLLLETMKADDLRIGAWLNVLGYVRVKDRDHLNSSPIATTRAIYIEAIMVFSAEAVRIGEYERILCDAQDVDHVFRR
;
A
#
# COMPACT_ATOMS: atom_id res chain seq x y z
N MET A 1 17.10 13.05 20.21
CA MET A 1 17.31 12.17 19.06
C MET A 1 15.94 11.84 18.48
N ASN A 2 15.56 12.42 17.36
CA ASN A 2 14.30 12.07 16.70
C ASN A 2 14.62 10.94 15.73
N GLY A 3 14.22 9.72 16.08
CA GLY A 3 14.27 8.59 15.16
C GLY A 3 13.33 8.82 13.97
N PRO A 4 13.45 8.01 12.91
CA PRO A 4 12.52 8.07 11.78
C PRO A 4 11.07 7.89 12.28
N LEU A 5 10.13 8.59 11.66
CA LEU A 5 8.71 8.52 12.02
C LEU A 5 8.22 7.06 12.06
N PRO A 6 7.39 6.68 13.05
CA PRO A 6 6.80 5.36 13.10
C PRO A 6 5.89 5.14 11.89
N SER A 7 5.90 3.93 11.34
CA SER A 7 5.01 3.58 10.23
C SER A 7 3.59 3.33 10.72
N GLN A 8 2.60 3.83 9.98
CA GLN A 8 1.19 3.53 10.24
C GLN A 8 0.79 2.20 9.59
N ARG A 9 0.18 1.29 10.37
CA ARG A 9 -0.36 0.04 9.83
C ARG A 9 -1.76 0.28 9.29
N VAL A 10 -1.97 0.07 7.99
CA VAL A 10 -3.20 0.48 7.29
C VAL A 10 -3.68 -0.55 6.28
N PHE A 11 -4.96 -0.50 5.92
CA PHE A 11 -5.51 -1.19 4.77
C PHE A 11 -5.18 -0.43 3.48
N LEU A 12 -5.13 -1.13 2.33
CA LEU A 12 -4.95 -0.48 1.03
C LEU A 12 -6.00 0.61 0.77
N SER A 13 -7.26 0.38 1.18
CA SER A 13 -8.37 1.32 1.02
C SER A 13 -8.18 2.65 1.75
N GLN A 14 -7.32 2.68 2.76
CA GLN A 14 -7.03 3.88 3.54
C GLN A 14 -5.92 4.72 2.90
N LEU A 15 -5.08 4.15 2.01
CA LEU A 15 -3.86 4.81 1.50
C LEU A 15 -4.16 6.14 0.80
N SER A 16 -5.22 6.21 -0.01
CA SER A 16 -5.60 7.41 -0.76
C SER A 16 -6.00 8.60 0.12
N SER A 17 -6.41 8.33 1.37
CA SER A 17 -6.78 9.36 2.34
C SER A 17 -5.61 9.90 3.16
N LEU A 18 -4.44 9.25 3.09
CA LEU A 18 -3.28 9.64 3.88
C LEU A 18 -2.54 10.84 3.27
N PRO A 19 -1.93 11.71 4.10
CA PRO A 19 -1.04 12.75 3.61
C PRO A 19 0.14 12.18 2.83
N ALA A 20 0.69 12.99 1.92
CA ALA A 20 1.99 12.68 1.32
C ALA A 20 3.06 12.51 2.41
N ASP A 21 4.08 11.72 2.09
CA ASP A 21 5.24 11.44 2.95
C ASP A 21 4.89 10.69 4.25
N THR A 22 3.64 10.24 4.38
CA THR A 22 3.25 9.34 5.47
C THR A 22 3.96 8.01 5.30
N LYS A 23 4.69 7.58 6.33
CA LYS A 23 5.29 6.24 6.38
C LYS A 23 4.21 5.21 6.69
N VAL A 24 4.03 4.23 5.82
CA VAL A 24 2.96 3.22 5.90
C VAL A 24 3.52 1.81 5.91
N ARG A 25 2.81 0.91 6.57
CA ARG A 25 2.98 -0.54 6.47
C ARG A 25 1.64 -1.19 6.15
N PHE A 26 1.58 -2.01 5.12
CA PHE A 26 0.36 -2.69 4.72
C PHE A 26 0.66 -4.06 4.09
N LEU A 27 -0.39 -4.87 3.95
CA LEU A 27 -0.36 -6.17 3.29
C LEU A 27 -1.11 -6.09 1.96
N GLY A 28 -0.51 -6.56 0.87
CA GLY A 28 -1.14 -6.58 -0.45
C GLY A 28 -0.80 -7.83 -1.25
N CYS A 29 -1.71 -8.24 -2.12
CA CYS A 29 -1.53 -9.35 -3.05
C CYS A 29 -1.08 -8.82 -4.41
N VAL A 30 -0.02 -9.38 -5.00
CA VAL A 30 0.46 -8.99 -6.33
C VAL A 30 -0.58 -9.34 -7.39
N SER A 31 -1.04 -8.35 -8.14
CA SER A 31 -1.91 -8.53 -9.30
C SER A 31 -1.19 -8.31 -10.64
N ALA A 32 -0.15 -7.46 -10.66
CA ALA A 32 0.68 -7.24 -11.84
C ALA A 32 2.07 -6.71 -11.47
N TYR A 33 3.04 -6.87 -12.37
CA TYR A 33 4.35 -6.25 -12.31
C TYR A 33 4.67 -5.53 -13.62
N HIS A 34 4.83 -4.21 -13.56
CA HIS A 34 5.26 -3.39 -14.69
C HIS A 34 6.78 -3.26 -14.69
N VAL A 35 7.44 -4.16 -15.42
CA VAL A 35 8.91 -4.22 -15.50
C VAL A 35 9.52 -2.91 -16.00
N SER A 36 8.88 -2.26 -16.98
CA SER A 36 9.41 -1.02 -17.59
C SER A 36 9.50 0.15 -16.63
N THR A 37 8.66 0.17 -15.58
CA THR A 37 8.67 1.23 -14.56
C THR A 37 9.15 0.75 -13.21
N GLY A 38 9.40 -0.55 -13.01
CA GLY A 38 9.72 -1.13 -11.71
C GLY A 38 8.58 -1.01 -10.69
N HIS A 39 7.31 -1.09 -11.14
CA HIS A 39 6.15 -0.95 -10.25
C HIS A 39 5.35 -2.26 -10.11
N LEU A 40 5.08 -2.66 -8.86
CA LEU A 40 4.10 -3.69 -8.53
C LEU A 40 2.71 -3.08 -8.38
N ILE A 41 1.70 -3.75 -8.91
CA ILE A 41 0.31 -3.46 -8.60
C ILE A 41 -0.12 -4.44 -7.52
N LEU A 42 -0.45 -3.91 -6.35
CA LEU A 42 -0.93 -4.68 -5.22
C LEU A 42 -2.42 -4.45 -5.03
N GLN A 43 -3.14 -5.51 -4.67
CA GLN A 43 -4.56 -5.46 -4.42
C GLN A 43 -4.92 -6.09 -3.07
N HIS A 44 -6.00 -5.61 -2.47
CA HIS A 44 -6.56 -6.17 -1.26
C HIS A 44 -8.08 -5.98 -1.28
N ASN A 45 -8.82 -7.07 -1.10
CA ASN A 45 -10.28 -7.05 -1.13
C ASN A 45 -10.86 -7.01 0.30
N PHE A 46 -10.42 -6.02 1.07
CA PHE A 46 -10.96 -5.76 2.40
C PHE A 46 -12.24 -4.94 2.30
N SER A 47 -13.31 -5.46 2.90
CA SER A 47 -14.70 -5.02 2.71
C SER A 47 -15.28 -5.38 1.33
N ARG A 48 -15.64 -6.67 1.17
CA ARG A 48 -16.34 -7.23 -0.01
C ARG A 48 -17.67 -6.54 -0.40
N LYS A 49 -18.14 -5.57 0.38
CA LYS A 49 -19.50 -5.02 0.27
C LYS A 49 -19.72 -4.10 -0.94
N ASN A 50 -18.68 -3.49 -1.52
CA ASN A 50 -18.84 -2.36 -2.45
C ASN A 50 -18.25 -2.52 -3.86
N GLY A 51 -17.85 -3.72 -4.27
CA GLY A 51 -17.38 -3.95 -5.64
C GLY A 51 -15.98 -3.40 -5.88
N ASP A 52 -15.19 -4.21 -6.57
CA ASP A 52 -13.77 -4.03 -6.92
C ASP A 52 -12.74 -4.03 -5.77
N PRO A 53 -11.65 -4.82 -5.92
CA PRO A 53 -10.57 -4.82 -4.95
C PRO A 53 -9.86 -3.46 -4.96
N THR A 54 -9.47 -2.97 -3.78
CA THR A 54 -8.63 -1.78 -3.74
C THR A 54 -7.26 -2.11 -4.30
N ILE A 55 -6.80 -1.34 -5.28
CA ILE A 55 -5.50 -1.47 -5.91
C ILE A 55 -4.58 -0.30 -5.56
N VAL A 56 -3.28 -0.55 -5.48
CA VAL A 56 -2.26 0.49 -5.32
C VAL A 56 -1.02 0.15 -6.13
N SER A 57 -0.38 1.18 -6.69
CA SER A 57 0.89 1.10 -7.39
C SER A 57 2.03 1.26 -6.38
N VAL A 58 2.99 0.35 -6.38
CA VAL A 58 4.15 0.34 -5.48
C VAL A 58 5.42 0.36 -6.30
N ASP A 59 6.20 1.43 -6.17
CA ASP A 59 7.54 1.55 -6.74
C ASP A 59 8.53 0.70 -5.93
N ILE A 60 9.20 -0.24 -6.60
CA ILE A 60 10.19 -1.14 -5.99
C ILE A 60 11.60 -0.95 -6.58
N ASN A 61 11.86 0.13 -7.33
CA ASN A 61 13.16 0.35 -7.98
C ASN A 61 14.34 0.34 -6.99
N LEU A 62 14.12 0.84 -5.76
CA LEU A 62 15.14 0.84 -4.69
C LEU A 62 15.40 -0.56 -4.11
N LEU A 63 14.58 -1.56 -4.43
CA LEU A 63 14.60 -2.89 -3.79
C LEU A 63 14.89 -4.03 -4.77
N LEU A 64 15.03 -3.75 -6.08
CA LEU A 64 15.15 -4.78 -7.13
C LEU A 64 16.22 -5.83 -6.86
N GLU A 65 17.36 -5.45 -6.28
CA GLU A 65 18.46 -6.36 -5.95
C GLU A 65 18.13 -7.39 -4.85
N THR A 66 17.13 -7.08 -4.02
CA THR A 66 16.73 -7.91 -2.87
C THR A 66 15.43 -8.67 -3.09
N MET A 67 14.71 -8.37 -4.17
CA MET A 67 13.46 -9.04 -4.53
C MET A 67 13.71 -10.43 -5.11
N LYS A 68 12.95 -11.42 -4.66
CA LYS A 68 12.98 -12.77 -5.24
C LYS A 68 11.95 -12.89 -6.36
N ALA A 69 12.17 -13.81 -7.29
CA ALA A 69 11.21 -14.11 -8.34
C ALA A 69 9.82 -14.44 -7.77
N ASP A 70 9.76 -15.15 -6.63
CA ASP A 70 8.51 -15.48 -5.95
C ASP A 70 7.78 -14.26 -5.38
N ASP A 71 8.50 -13.21 -4.97
CA ASP A 71 7.89 -11.98 -4.47
C ASP A 71 7.19 -11.20 -5.59
N LEU A 72 7.61 -11.39 -6.85
CA LEU A 72 7.06 -10.72 -8.03
C LEU A 72 5.91 -11.49 -8.69
N ARG A 73 5.62 -12.72 -8.23
CA ARG A 73 4.59 -13.58 -8.83
C ARG A 73 3.19 -13.09 -8.49
N ILE A 74 2.31 -13.09 -9.49
CA ILE A 74 0.87 -12.86 -9.29
C ILE A 74 0.36 -13.85 -8.23
N GLY A 75 -0.40 -13.32 -7.25
CA GLY A 75 -0.92 -14.08 -6.12
C GLY A 75 -0.01 -14.11 -4.90
N ALA A 76 1.25 -13.64 -5.00
CA ALA A 76 2.13 -13.51 -3.85
C ALA A 76 1.58 -12.42 -2.91
N TRP A 77 1.54 -12.73 -1.62
CA TRP A 77 1.18 -11.78 -0.58
C TRP A 77 2.44 -11.15 0.00
N LEU A 78 2.47 -9.83 0.03
CA LEU A 78 3.64 -9.05 0.42
C LEU A 78 3.28 -8.09 1.56
N ASN A 79 4.14 -8.03 2.56
CA ASN A 79 4.19 -6.89 3.47
C ASN A 79 5.05 -5.81 2.83
N VAL A 80 4.51 -4.60 2.76
CA VAL A 80 5.18 -3.43 2.20
C VAL A 80 5.34 -2.38 3.29
N LEU A 81 6.54 -1.85 3.42
CA LEU A 81 6.84 -0.64 4.16
C LEU A 81 7.32 0.42 3.17
N GLY A 82 6.73 1.60 3.21
CA GLY A 82 7.04 2.66 2.25
C GLY A 82 6.49 4.01 2.63
N TYR A 83 6.63 4.96 1.72
CA TYR A 83 6.10 6.31 1.85
C TYR A 83 5.00 6.55 0.83
N VAL A 84 3.93 7.22 1.26
CA VAL A 84 2.87 7.70 0.36
C VAL A 84 3.44 8.83 -0.49
N ARG A 85 3.44 8.66 -1.80
CA ARG A 85 3.84 9.68 -2.77
C ARG A 85 2.66 10.07 -3.64
N VAL A 86 2.70 11.30 -4.14
CA VAL A 86 1.69 11.84 -5.05
C VAL A 86 2.28 11.85 -6.43
N LYS A 87 1.52 11.40 -7.42
CA LYS A 87 1.86 11.69 -8.80
C LYS A 87 1.47 13.14 -9.06
N ASP A 88 2.47 14.00 -9.26
CA ASP A 88 2.18 15.31 -9.84
C ASP A 88 1.52 15.07 -11.19
N ARG A 89 0.26 15.50 -11.30
CA ARG A 89 -0.38 15.62 -12.61
C ARG A 89 0.28 16.82 -13.23
N ASP A 90 1.33 16.59 -14.02
CA ASP A 90 1.91 17.63 -14.88
C ASP A 90 0.78 18.44 -15.51
N HIS A 91 0.95 19.76 -15.51
CA HIS A 91 0.02 20.82 -15.91
C HIS A 91 -0.53 20.71 -17.35
N LEU A 92 -1.20 19.60 -17.69
CA LEU A 92 -1.81 19.36 -18.99
C LEU A 92 -3.26 18.91 -18.77
N ASN A 93 -4.13 19.90 -18.90
CA ASN A 93 -5.54 19.82 -19.27
C ASN A 93 -6.52 19.40 -18.17
N SER A 94 -7.03 20.45 -17.53
CA SER A 94 -8.29 20.56 -16.82
C SER A 94 -9.40 19.67 -17.40
N SER A 95 -9.81 18.64 -16.65
CA SER A 95 -11.14 18.05 -16.76
C SER A 95 -11.73 17.92 -15.35
N PRO A 96 -12.92 18.49 -15.06
CA PRO A 96 -13.42 18.68 -13.71
C PRO A 96 -14.16 17.45 -13.16
N ILE A 97 -13.79 16.24 -13.55
CA ILE A 97 -14.49 15.01 -13.16
C ILE A 97 -13.51 14.12 -12.37
N ALA A 98 -13.74 14.07 -11.05
CA ALA A 98 -13.04 13.29 -10.01
C ALA A 98 -11.57 13.66 -9.77
N THR A 99 -11.35 14.58 -8.82
CA THR A 99 -10.09 14.94 -8.17
C THR A 99 -9.56 13.83 -7.25
N THR A 100 -9.56 12.57 -7.69
CA THR A 100 -8.88 11.49 -6.95
C THR A 100 -7.38 11.71 -7.09
N ARG A 101 -6.74 12.15 -6.01
CA ARG A 101 -5.29 12.27 -5.88
C ARG A 101 -4.67 10.93 -6.27
N ALA A 102 -3.95 10.90 -7.40
CA ALA A 102 -3.28 9.70 -7.85
C ALA A 102 -2.04 9.50 -6.98
N ILE A 103 -2.08 8.52 -6.08
CA ILE A 103 -0.95 8.19 -5.20
C ILE A 103 -0.22 6.95 -5.68
N TYR A 104 1.03 6.79 -5.24
CA TYR A 104 1.77 5.54 -5.29
C TYR A 104 2.58 5.39 -4.00
N ILE A 105 3.09 4.19 -3.74
CA ILE A 105 3.94 3.93 -2.58
C ILE A 105 5.37 3.77 -3.06
N GLU A 106 6.28 4.58 -2.54
CA GLU A 106 7.71 4.34 -2.68
C GLU A 106 8.13 3.33 -1.61
N ALA A 107 8.44 2.09 -2.02
CA ALA A 107 8.79 1.03 -1.08
C ALA A 107 10.23 1.18 -0.60
N ILE A 108 10.40 1.04 0.72
CA ILE A 108 11.71 0.97 1.38
C ILE A 108 12.01 -0.41 1.95
N MET A 109 10.98 -1.27 2.05
CA MET A 109 11.13 -2.67 2.42
C MET A 109 9.93 -3.46 1.91
N VAL A 110 10.20 -4.63 1.33
CA VAL A 110 9.19 -5.59 0.88
C VAL A 110 9.62 -6.97 1.37
N PHE A 111 8.69 -7.74 1.91
CA PHE A 111 8.94 -9.13 2.30
C PHE A 111 7.70 -9.98 2.12
N SER A 112 7.90 -11.23 1.69
CA SER A 112 6.83 -12.22 1.57
C SER A 112 6.06 -12.37 2.88
N ALA A 113 4.73 -12.44 2.76
CA ALA A 113 3.83 -12.77 3.86
C ALA A 113 3.57 -14.28 3.95
N GLU A 114 4.16 -15.09 3.06
CA GLU A 114 4.03 -16.55 3.00
C GLU A 114 2.57 -17.02 3.15
N ALA A 115 2.31 -17.99 4.04
CA ALA A 115 0.98 -18.51 4.36
C ALA A 115 0.21 -17.59 5.33
N VAL A 116 0.03 -16.32 4.95
CA VAL A 116 -0.72 -15.37 5.77
C VAL A 116 -2.20 -15.74 5.85
N ARG A 117 -2.74 -15.80 7.07
CA ARG A 117 -4.18 -15.93 7.32
C ARG A 117 -4.86 -14.57 7.18
N ILE A 118 -5.34 -14.25 5.98
CA ILE A 118 -5.90 -12.93 5.63
C ILE A 118 -6.98 -12.47 6.62
N GLY A 119 -7.94 -13.33 6.94
CA GLY A 119 -9.02 -12.96 7.87
C GLY A 119 -8.53 -12.62 9.29
N GLU A 120 -7.42 -13.23 9.75
CA GLU A 120 -6.82 -12.84 11.02
C GLU A 120 -6.05 -11.54 10.94
N TYR A 121 -5.29 -11.33 9.85
CA TYR A 121 -4.61 -10.06 9.62
C TYR A 121 -5.62 -8.90 9.62
N GLU A 122 -6.72 -9.06 8.89
CA GLU A 122 -7.81 -8.09 8.80
C GLU A 122 -8.40 -7.81 10.18
N ARG A 123 -8.77 -8.85 10.95
CA ARG A 123 -9.30 -8.70 12.30
C ARG A 123 -8.33 -7.98 13.23
N ILE A 124 -7.07 -8.41 13.28
CA ILE A 124 -6.04 -7.81 14.15
C ILE A 124 -5.77 -6.35 13.77
N LEU A 125 -5.84 -6.01 12.48
CA LEU A 125 -5.69 -4.63 12.04
C LEU A 125 -6.87 -3.76 12.46
N CYS A 126 -8.11 -4.24 12.29
CA CYS A 126 -9.30 -3.57 12.80
C CYS A 126 -9.23 -3.36 14.31
N ASP A 127 -9.00 -4.42 15.08
CA ASP A 127 -8.93 -4.36 16.55
C ASP A 127 -7.88 -3.33 17.02
N ALA A 128 -6.72 -3.29 16.36
CA ALA A 128 -5.67 -2.32 16.69
C ALA A 128 -6.05 -0.87 16.34
N GLN A 129 -6.71 -0.65 15.20
CA GLN A 129 -7.16 0.68 14.80
C GLN A 129 -8.27 1.18 15.74
N ASP A 130 -9.18 0.32 16.16
CA ASP A 130 -10.25 0.66 17.10
C ASP A 130 -9.67 1.12 18.45
N VAL A 131 -8.66 0.41 18.95
CA VAL A 131 -7.95 0.79 20.18
C VAL A 131 -7.27 2.16 20.03
N ASP A 132 -6.54 2.40 18.93
CA ASP A 132 -5.88 3.68 18.66
C ASP A 132 -6.90 4.84 18.55
N HIS A 133 -8.10 4.59 18.03
CA HIS A 133 -9.18 5.57 17.96
C HIS A 133 -9.74 5.93 19.34
N VAL A 134 -9.83 4.96 20.25
CA VAL A 134 -10.27 5.22 21.64
C VAL A 134 -9.27 6.10 22.38
N PHE A 135 -7.97 5.85 22.23
CA PHE A 135 -6.93 6.61 22.94
C PHE A 135 -6.66 8.01 22.38
N ARG A 136 -7.18 8.35 21.19
CA ARG A 136 -7.06 9.68 20.57
C ARG A 136 -8.24 10.61 20.84
N ARG A 137 -9.27 10.17 21.57
CA ARG A 137 -10.37 11.00 22.06
C ARG A 137 -10.06 11.53 23.46
#